data_AF-A0A1M7Z9H1-F1
#
_entry.id   AF-A0A1M7Z9H1-F1
#
_cell.length_a   1.000
_cell.length_b   1.000
_cell.length_c   1.000
_cell.angle_alpha   90.00
_cell.angle_beta   90.00
_cell.angle_gamma   90.00
#
_symmetry.space_group_name_H-M   'P 1'
#
loop_
_entity.id
_entity.type
_entity.pdbx_description
1 polymer ?
#
loop_
_entity_poly.entity_id
_entity_poly.type
_entity_poly.pdbx_seq_one_letter_code
_entity_poly.pdbx_strand_id
1 'polypeptide(L)'
;MPARNDAAKSAAVRLRARKPGSMQDSTAHVAAVPEAAGQESQRQESVVQESPGQDLLRFAAGRRFATVMADPPWQFVNRTGKVAPEHRRLSRYGTLSLPEIAGLPVADVAAPTAHLYLWVPNALLPEGLQVLKAWGFTYKSNIVWHKVRKDGGSDGRGVGFYFRNVTELILFGTRGRNARTLDPGRTQVNYLATRKREHSRKPDEQYGIIESCSPGPYLEMFGRGVRKGWATWGNQADESYEPTWDTYAHNSATTRADAAE
;
A
#
# COMPACT_ATOMS: atom_id res chain seq x y z
N MET A 1 45.12 -2.84 -25.36
CA MET A 1 45.96 -4.02 -25.06
C MET A 1 47.34 -3.50 -24.69
N PRO A 2 48.02 -3.93 -23.61
CA PRO A 2 47.66 -4.83 -22.49
C PRO A 2 47.79 -4.14 -21.09
N ALA A 3 47.08 -4.59 -20.03
CA ALA A 3 47.49 -5.49 -18.91
C ALA A 3 48.60 -4.89 -17.98
N ARG A 4 48.64 -5.02 -16.64
CA ARG A 4 48.16 -6.04 -15.67
C ARG A 4 48.54 -5.59 -14.23
N ASN A 5 47.80 -6.07 -13.21
CA ASN A 5 48.18 -6.48 -11.82
C ASN A 5 49.02 -5.53 -10.92
N ASP A 6 49.06 -5.61 -9.59
CA ASP A 6 48.42 -6.34 -8.47
C ASP A 6 48.93 -5.60 -7.21
N ALA A 7 48.17 -5.60 -6.10
CA ALA A 7 48.76 -5.69 -4.75
C ALA A 7 47.68 -5.90 -3.68
N ALA A 8 47.51 -7.17 -3.31
CA ALA A 8 46.79 -7.61 -2.13
C ALA A 8 47.59 -7.33 -0.84
N LYS A 9 46.88 -7.05 0.27
CA LYS A 9 47.42 -7.18 1.63
C LYS A 9 46.75 -8.37 2.33
N SER A 10 47.61 -9.26 2.80
CA SER A 10 47.33 -10.49 3.54
C SER A 10 47.14 -10.23 5.03
N ALA A 11 46.24 -10.97 5.67
CA ALA A 11 46.23 -11.19 7.12
C ALA A 11 45.88 -12.65 7.39
N ALA A 12 46.86 -13.41 7.87
CA ALA A 12 46.74 -14.82 8.23
C ALA A 12 46.46 -14.95 9.73
N VAL A 13 45.41 -15.70 10.10
CA VAL A 13 45.15 -16.15 11.48
C VAL A 13 45.55 -17.63 11.57
N ARG A 14 46.44 -17.93 12.53
CA ARG A 14 46.97 -19.28 12.80
C ARG A 14 45.99 -20.09 13.65
N LEU A 15 45.69 -21.30 13.19
CA LEU A 15 45.07 -22.38 13.97
C LEU A 15 46.16 -23.09 14.80
N ARG A 16 45.87 -23.45 16.05
CA ARG A 16 46.63 -24.47 16.81
C ARG A 16 45.69 -25.52 17.40
N ALA A 17 46.13 -26.77 17.30
CA ALA A 17 45.40 -27.99 17.58
C ALA A 17 45.49 -28.46 19.05
N ARG A 18 44.52 -29.32 19.40
CA ARG A 18 44.28 -30.06 20.67
C ARG A 18 45.40 -31.02 21.08
N LYS A 19 45.38 -31.46 22.37
CA LYS A 19 45.50 -32.88 22.82
C LYS A 19 45.21 -33.06 24.35
N PRO A 20 45.08 -34.30 24.92
CA PRO A 20 43.92 -34.72 25.74
C PRO A 20 44.24 -35.40 27.11
N GLY A 21 43.21 -35.96 27.80
CA GLY A 21 43.26 -36.88 28.96
C GLY A 21 42.56 -36.30 30.21
N SER A 22 41.84 -36.99 31.11
CA SER A 22 41.70 -38.41 31.49
C SER A 22 40.45 -38.64 32.39
N MET A 23 39.96 -39.88 32.47
CA MET A 23 38.88 -40.42 33.33
C MET A 23 39.25 -40.54 34.83
N GLN A 24 38.25 -40.51 35.73
CA GLN A 24 37.92 -41.63 36.67
C GLN A 24 36.66 -41.37 37.55
N ASP A 25 36.03 -42.49 37.91
CA ASP A 25 34.75 -42.73 38.62
C ASP A 25 34.63 -42.27 40.09
N SER A 26 33.39 -42.09 40.57
CA SER A 26 32.88 -42.76 41.80
C SER A 26 31.36 -42.54 42.00
N THR A 27 30.76 -43.46 42.74
CA THR A 27 29.36 -43.92 42.80
C THR A 27 28.41 -43.19 43.77
N ALA A 28 27.12 -43.17 43.37
CA ALA A 28 25.86 -43.37 44.10
C ALA A 28 25.47 -42.51 45.32
N HIS A 29 24.32 -41.83 45.20
CA HIS A 29 23.28 -41.77 46.24
C HIS A 29 21.88 -41.62 45.63
N VAL A 30 20.94 -42.42 46.15
CA VAL A 30 19.52 -42.51 45.78
C VAL A 30 18.72 -41.50 46.61
N ALA A 31 17.85 -40.70 46.00
CA ALA A 31 16.74 -40.06 46.71
C ALA A 31 15.59 -39.62 45.78
N ALA A 32 14.40 -40.11 46.11
CA ALA A 32 13.06 -39.53 45.95
C ALA A 32 12.56 -39.12 44.56
N VAL A 33 11.50 -39.82 44.13
CA VAL A 33 10.52 -39.35 43.13
C VAL A 33 9.60 -38.33 43.81
N PRO A 34 9.46 -37.08 43.32
CA PRO A 34 8.33 -36.24 43.68
C PRO A 34 7.24 -36.33 42.60
N GLU A 35 6.01 -36.32 43.10
CA GLU A 35 4.74 -36.37 42.39
C GLU A 35 4.65 -35.41 41.19
N ALA A 36 3.94 -35.88 40.16
CA ALA A 36 3.56 -35.10 38.99
C ALA A 36 2.67 -33.92 39.41
N ALA A 37 3.27 -32.73 39.53
CA ALA A 37 2.55 -31.49 39.48
C ALA A 37 2.01 -31.30 38.05
N GLY A 38 0.69 -31.40 37.90
CA GLY A 38 0.00 -31.05 36.67
C GLY A 38 0.34 -29.62 36.28
N GLN A 39 1.17 -29.47 35.26
CA GLN A 39 1.34 -28.19 34.59
C GLN A 39 0.08 -27.96 33.75
N GLU A 40 -0.87 -27.21 34.31
CA GLU A 40 -1.89 -26.52 33.53
C GLU A 40 -1.16 -25.65 32.51
N SER A 41 -1.04 -26.19 31.29
CA SER A 41 -0.58 -25.44 30.13
C SER A 41 -1.59 -24.33 29.91
N GLN A 42 -1.24 -23.13 30.36
CA GLN A 42 -1.88 -21.89 29.92
C GLN A 42 -1.69 -21.82 28.40
N ARG A 43 -2.70 -22.31 27.66
CA ARG A 43 -2.82 -22.02 26.23
C ARG A 43 -2.97 -20.51 26.11
N GLN A 44 -1.86 -19.82 25.87
CA GLN A 44 -1.91 -18.50 25.27
C GLN A 44 -2.62 -18.67 23.94
N GLU A 45 -3.89 -18.26 23.88
CA GLU A 45 -4.58 -18.07 22.62
C GLU A 45 -3.81 -17.00 21.86
N SER A 46 -2.96 -17.43 20.92
CA SER A 46 -2.35 -16.52 19.96
C SER A 46 -3.49 -15.97 19.12
N VAL A 47 -3.89 -14.73 19.40
CA VAL A 47 -4.78 -13.96 18.53
C VAL A 47 -4.10 -13.89 17.17
N VAL A 48 -4.58 -14.71 16.22
CA VAL A 48 -4.09 -14.69 14.84
C VAL A 48 -4.51 -13.35 14.27
N GLN A 49 -3.57 -12.40 14.19
CA GLN A 49 -3.81 -11.17 13.46
C GLN A 49 -4.06 -11.54 12.01
N GLU A 50 -5.25 -11.21 11.54
CA GLU A 50 -5.64 -11.55 10.19
C GLU A 50 -4.89 -10.70 9.17
N SER A 51 -4.49 -11.32 8.06
CA SER A 51 -3.85 -10.60 6.97
C SER A 51 -4.85 -9.66 6.25
N PRO A 52 -4.38 -8.52 5.71
CA PRO A 52 -5.23 -7.64 4.89
C PRO A 52 -5.89 -8.35 3.70
N GLY A 53 -5.25 -9.39 3.16
CA GLY A 53 -5.81 -10.16 2.05
C GLY A 53 -7.04 -10.98 2.47
N GLN A 54 -6.99 -11.64 3.63
CA GLN A 54 -8.14 -12.39 4.16
C GLN A 54 -9.29 -11.44 4.53
N ASP A 55 -8.97 -10.28 5.11
CA ASP A 55 -9.98 -9.26 5.42
C ASP A 55 -10.68 -8.74 4.15
N LEU A 56 -9.93 -8.45 3.08
CA LEU A 56 -10.49 -8.07 1.78
C LEU A 56 -11.46 -9.13 1.23
N LEU A 57 -11.10 -10.41 1.30
CA LEU A 57 -11.94 -11.50 0.82
C LEU A 57 -13.25 -11.60 1.62
N ARG A 58 -13.17 -11.47 2.95
CA ARG A 58 -14.37 -11.44 3.79
C ARG A 58 -15.23 -10.22 3.51
N PHE A 59 -14.64 -9.04 3.40
CA PHE A 59 -15.35 -7.81 3.04
C PHE A 59 -16.10 -7.98 1.72
N ALA A 60 -15.45 -8.57 0.71
CA ALA A 60 -16.08 -8.82 -0.57
C ALA A 60 -17.28 -9.79 -0.43
N ALA A 61 -17.23 -10.75 0.50
CA ALA A 61 -18.31 -11.70 0.78
C ALA A 61 -18.82 -12.39 -0.50
N GLY A 62 -17.90 -12.80 -1.37
CA GLY A 62 -18.21 -13.43 -2.67
C GLY A 62 -18.61 -12.47 -3.79
N ARG A 63 -18.79 -11.17 -3.52
CA ARG A 63 -19.03 -10.16 -4.56
C ARG A 63 -17.85 -10.06 -5.53
N ARG A 64 -18.15 -9.59 -6.74
CA ARG A 64 -17.17 -9.32 -7.79
C ARG A 64 -17.40 -7.92 -8.34
N PHE A 65 -16.32 -7.15 -8.45
CA PHE A 65 -16.37 -5.75 -8.86
C PHE A 65 -15.85 -5.59 -10.29
N ALA A 66 -16.63 -4.93 -11.14
CA ALA A 66 -16.23 -4.66 -12.52
C ALA A 66 -15.24 -3.49 -12.60
N THR A 67 -15.19 -2.65 -11.57
CA THR A 67 -14.20 -1.58 -11.46
C THR A 67 -13.64 -1.50 -10.06
N VAL A 68 -12.31 -1.48 -9.97
CA VAL A 68 -11.57 -1.28 -8.73
C VAL A 68 -10.80 0.02 -8.82
N MET A 69 -10.89 0.84 -7.78
CA MET A 69 -10.00 1.98 -7.54
C MET A 69 -9.20 1.70 -6.28
N ALA A 70 -7.87 1.88 -6.31
CA ALA A 70 -7.02 1.64 -5.15
C ALA A 70 -6.03 2.79 -4.95
N ASP A 71 -5.86 3.21 -3.68
CA ASP A 71 -4.80 4.13 -3.24
C ASP A 71 -3.94 3.48 -2.15
N PRO A 72 -3.08 2.51 -2.48
CA PRO A 72 -2.31 1.78 -1.49
C PRO A 72 -1.43 2.70 -0.64
N PRO A 73 -1.23 2.38 0.65
CA PRO A 73 -0.34 3.14 1.52
C PRO A 73 1.13 2.77 1.23
N TRP A 74 1.65 3.20 0.09
CA TRP A 74 2.97 2.83 -0.42
C TRP A 74 4.11 3.10 0.58
N GLN A 75 4.91 2.08 0.89
CA GLN A 75 6.15 2.24 1.62
C GLN A 75 7.27 2.70 0.68
N PHE A 76 7.88 3.85 0.99
CA PHE A 76 9.06 4.34 0.29
C PHE A 76 10.33 3.74 0.91
N VAL A 77 11.18 3.13 0.08
CA VAL A 77 12.49 2.64 0.50
C VAL A 77 13.47 3.82 0.50
N ASN A 78 13.52 4.59 1.57
CA ASN A 78 14.57 5.61 1.70
C ASN A 78 15.85 4.95 2.22
N ARG A 79 16.84 4.76 1.34
CA ARG A 79 18.15 4.22 1.76
C ARG A 79 19.16 5.28 2.23
N THR A 80 18.95 6.58 1.98
CA THR A 80 19.80 7.65 2.54
C THR A 80 19.20 9.03 2.25
N GLY A 81 18.94 9.83 3.29
CA GLY A 81 18.55 11.24 3.16
C GLY A 81 17.67 11.76 4.31
N LYS A 82 17.61 13.09 4.49
CA LYS A 82 16.84 13.84 5.52
C LYS A 82 15.31 13.61 5.49
N VAL A 83 14.83 12.58 4.80
CA VAL A 83 13.42 12.22 4.60
C VAL A 83 13.26 10.70 4.79
N ALA A 84 14.04 10.05 5.67
CA ALA A 84 13.73 8.69 6.09
C ALA A 84 12.28 8.62 6.65
N PRO A 85 11.55 7.50 6.50
CA PRO A 85 10.17 7.35 6.97
C PRO A 85 10.05 7.59 8.49
N GLU A 86 11.16 7.45 9.20
CA GLU A 86 11.33 7.70 10.63
C GLU A 86 11.43 9.18 11.02
N HIS A 87 11.44 10.12 10.06
CA HIS A 87 11.18 11.52 10.40
C HIS A 87 9.74 11.61 10.92
N ARG A 88 9.60 11.79 12.25
CA ARG A 88 8.38 11.89 13.08
C ARG A 88 7.16 12.63 12.50
N ARG A 89 7.29 13.34 11.39
CA ARG A 89 6.18 13.98 10.64
C ARG A 89 5.52 13.08 9.59
N LEU A 90 6.09 11.94 9.21
CA LEU A 90 5.59 11.05 8.14
C LEU A 90 4.94 9.74 8.66
N SER A 91 5.16 9.39 9.92
CA SER A 91 4.66 8.15 10.58
C SER A 91 3.18 8.23 11.01
N ARG A 92 2.30 8.78 10.20
CA ARG A 92 0.88 9.01 10.58
C ARG A 92 -0.06 7.85 10.24
N TYR A 93 0.33 6.96 9.33
CA TYR A 93 -0.44 5.76 8.94
C TYR A 93 0.50 4.59 8.63
N GLY A 94 0.04 3.36 8.88
CA GLY A 94 0.78 2.15 8.48
C GLY A 94 0.96 2.10 6.96
N THR A 95 2.18 1.86 6.51
CA THR A 95 2.51 1.65 5.09
C THR A 95 2.66 0.17 4.78
N LEU A 96 2.37 -0.22 3.55
CA LEU A 96 2.62 -1.57 3.04
C LEU A 96 3.80 -1.58 2.07
N SER A 97 4.65 -2.59 2.20
CA SER A 97 5.71 -2.88 1.25
C SER A 97 5.13 -3.34 -0.09
N LEU A 98 5.95 -3.27 -1.15
CA LEU A 98 5.54 -3.76 -2.47
C LEU A 98 5.05 -5.21 -2.46
N PRO A 99 5.75 -6.19 -1.83
CA PRO A 99 5.25 -7.56 -1.76
C PRO A 99 3.89 -7.69 -1.06
N GLU A 100 3.65 -6.91 0.01
CA GLU A 100 2.37 -6.92 0.72
C GLU A 100 1.23 -6.37 -0.15
N ILE A 101 1.46 -5.25 -0.85
CA ILE A 101 0.46 -4.67 -1.77
C ILE A 101 0.20 -5.64 -2.93
N ALA A 102 1.26 -6.15 -3.56
CA ALA A 102 1.15 -7.07 -4.70
C ALA A 102 0.50 -8.40 -4.32
N GLY A 103 0.65 -8.85 -3.06
CA GLY A 103 0.08 -10.09 -2.54
C GLY A 103 -1.42 -10.03 -2.21
N LEU A 104 -2.06 -8.85 -2.30
CA LEU A 104 -3.50 -8.76 -2.08
C LEU A 104 -4.28 -9.55 -3.14
N PRO A 105 -5.34 -10.29 -2.75
CA PRO A 105 -6.13 -11.14 -3.63
C PRO A 105 -7.14 -10.33 -4.47
N VAL A 106 -6.69 -9.24 -5.10
CA VAL A 106 -7.56 -8.35 -5.90
C VAL A 106 -8.15 -9.10 -7.10
N ALA A 107 -7.39 -10.04 -7.67
CA ALA A 107 -7.87 -10.90 -8.74
C ALA A 107 -9.11 -11.73 -8.34
N ASP A 108 -9.23 -12.07 -7.06
CA ASP A 108 -10.34 -12.88 -6.53
C ASP A 108 -11.57 -12.04 -6.23
N VAL A 109 -11.46 -10.72 -6.07
CA VAL A 109 -12.61 -9.82 -5.88
C VAL A 109 -12.97 -9.04 -7.14
N ALA A 110 -12.13 -9.07 -8.17
CA ALA A 110 -12.42 -8.48 -9.47
C ALA A 110 -13.30 -9.40 -10.34
N ALA A 111 -14.21 -8.82 -11.11
CA ALA A 111 -14.97 -9.53 -12.14
C ALA A 111 -14.04 -10.13 -13.23
N PRO A 112 -14.50 -11.11 -14.03
CA PRO A 112 -13.68 -11.68 -15.10
C PRO A 112 -13.19 -10.64 -16.11
N THR A 113 -14.08 -9.72 -16.49
CA THR A 113 -13.76 -8.50 -17.25
C THR A 113 -13.88 -7.31 -16.32
N ALA A 114 -12.78 -6.59 -16.10
CA ALA A 114 -12.73 -5.52 -15.10
C ALA A 114 -11.73 -4.42 -15.44
N HIS A 115 -11.94 -3.25 -14.85
CA HIS A 115 -11.04 -2.10 -14.86
C HIS A 115 -10.38 -1.89 -13.51
N LEU A 116 -9.15 -1.39 -13.53
CA LEU A 116 -8.41 -0.99 -12.34
C LEU A 116 -7.82 0.41 -12.53
N TYR A 117 -8.12 1.28 -11.57
CA TYR A 117 -7.55 2.61 -11.40
C TYR A 117 -6.64 2.59 -10.16
N LEU A 118 -5.33 2.62 -10.36
CA LEU A 118 -4.34 2.50 -9.29
C LEU A 118 -3.60 3.82 -9.10
N TRP A 119 -3.76 4.45 -7.94
CA TRP A 119 -2.98 5.62 -7.57
C TRP A 119 -1.53 5.24 -7.28
N VAL A 120 -0.59 5.92 -7.94
CA VAL A 120 0.84 5.64 -7.86
C VAL A 120 1.63 6.95 -7.76
N PRO A 121 2.44 7.14 -6.70
CA PRO A 121 3.40 8.23 -6.64
C PRO A 121 4.40 8.15 -7.80
N ASN A 122 4.81 9.29 -8.37
CA ASN A 122 5.71 9.33 -9.53
C ASN A 122 7.00 8.48 -9.34
N ALA A 123 7.55 8.48 -8.13
CA ALA A 123 8.79 7.75 -7.82
C ALA A 123 8.61 6.23 -7.77
N LEU A 124 7.37 5.73 -7.71
CA LEU A 124 7.01 4.32 -7.58
C LEU A 124 6.29 3.79 -8.82
N LEU A 125 6.42 4.47 -9.97
CA LEU A 125 5.80 4.04 -11.22
C LEU A 125 6.19 2.60 -11.61
N PRO A 126 7.46 2.17 -11.55
CA PRO A 126 7.83 0.78 -11.82
C PRO A 126 7.13 -0.23 -10.91
N GLU A 127 6.99 0.09 -9.62
CA GLU A 127 6.31 -0.72 -8.61
C GLU A 127 4.80 -0.77 -8.86
N GLY A 128 4.18 0.35 -9.24
CA GLY A 128 2.78 0.42 -9.63
C GLY A 128 2.44 -0.50 -10.80
N LEU A 129 3.32 -0.57 -11.81
CA LEU A 129 3.18 -1.50 -12.93
C LEU A 129 3.31 -2.98 -12.49
N GLN A 130 4.18 -3.26 -11.51
CA GLN A 130 4.29 -4.60 -10.92
C GLN A 130 3.01 -5.00 -10.18
N VAL A 131 2.42 -4.09 -9.39
CA VAL A 131 1.16 -4.33 -8.67
C VAL A 131 0.01 -4.59 -9.64
N LEU A 132 -0.14 -3.76 -10.68
CA LEU A 132 -1.12 -3.99 -11.75
C LEU A 132 -1.04 -5.42 -12.31
N LYS A 133 0.18 -5.84 -12.67
CA LYS A 133 0.44 -7.17 -13.20
C LYS A 133 0.13 -8.27 -12.18
N ALA A 134 0.57 -8.10 -10.93
CA ALA A 134 0.35 -9.06 -9.85
C ALA A 134 -1.15 -9.29 -9.57
N TRP A 135 -1.95 -8.23 -9.64
CA TRP A 135 -3.40 -8.30 -9.49
C TRP A 135 -4.14 -8.80 -10.75
N GLY A 136 -3.41 -9.16 -11.81
CA GLY A 136 -3.97 -9.73 -13.03
C GLY A 136 -4.49 -8.71 -14.04
N PHE A 137 -4.07 -7.46 -13.95
CA PHE A 137 -4.43 -6.40 -14.90
C PHE A 137 -3.29 -6.09 -15.86
N THR A 138 -3.64 -5.80 -17.11
CA THR A 138 -2.69 -5.29 -18.10
C THR A 138 -2.80 -3.77 -18.16
N TYR A 139 -1.69 -3.06 -17.93
CA TYR A 139 -1.62 -1.61 -18.10
C TYR A 139 -2.02 -1.17 -19.51
N LYS A 140 -2.78 -0.08 -19.62
CA LYS A 140 -3.23 0.50 -20.89
C LYS A 140 -2.87 1.97 -21.05
N SER A 141 -3.12 2.78 -20.02
CA SER A 141 -2.84 4.22 -20.02
C SER A 141 -2.83 4.73 -18.58
N ASN A 142 -2.67 6.03 -18.37
CA ASN A 142 -2.78 6.67 -17.07
C ASN A 142 -3.56 7.98 -17.17
N ILE A 143 -4.07 8.48 -16.05
CA ILE A 143 -4.57 9.84 -15.88
C ILE A 143 -3.58 10.58 -14.99
N VAL A 144 -3.19 11.80 -15.39
CA VAL A 144 -2.29 12.66 -14.61
C VAL A 144 -3.10 13.63 -13.78
N TRP A 145 -2.98 13.56 -12.46
CA TRP A 145 -3.48 14.60 -11.57
C TRP A 145 -2.42 15.69 -11.40
N HIS A 146 -2.70 16.89 -11.89
CA HIS A 146 -1.91 18.10 -11.66
C HIS A 146 -2.48 18.92 -10.50
N LYS A 147 -1.64 19.16 -9.49
CA LYS A 147 -1.96 19.96 -8.31
C LYS A 147 -1.73 21.43 -8.63
N VAL A 148 -2.79 22.21 -8.62
CA VAL A 148 -2.76 23.64 -9.00
C VAL A 148 -2.98 24.57 -7.81
N ARG A 149 -2.49 25.81 -7.94
CA ARG A 149 -2.72 26.94 -7.04
C ARG A 149 -4.02 27.66 -7.40
N LYS A 150 -4.32 28.76 -6.71
CA LYS A 150 -5.53 29.55 -6.97
C LYS A 150 -5.58 30.15 -8.38
N ASP A 151 -4.43 30.53 -8.90
CA ASP A 151 -4.22 31.12 -10.22
C ASP A 151 -4.08 30.08 -11.36
N GLY A 152 -4.28 28.79 -11.07
CA GLY A 152 -4.16 27.71 -12.06
C GLY A 152 -2.74 27.23 -12.34
N GLY A 153 -1.70 27.91 -11.82
CA GLY A 153 -0.32 27.46 -11.93
C GLY A 153 -0.01 26.28 -10.99
N SER A 154 1.13 25.60 -11.18
CA SER A 154 1.51 24.44 -10.35
C SER A 154 1.71 24.77 -8.86
N ASP A 155 1.31 23.86 -7.96
CA ASP A 155 1.37 24.01 -6.50
C ASP A 155 2.80 24.28 -5.98
N GLY A 156 3.84 23.81 -6.67
CA GLY A 156 5.27 24.11 -6.40
C GLY A 156 5.84 23.58 -5.07
N ARG A 157 4.97 23.23 -4.12
CA ARG A 157 5.28 22.77 -2.75
C ARG A 157 5.53 21.26 -2.64
N GLY A 158 5.49 20.54 -3.75
CA GLY A 158 5.73 19.10 -3.80
C GLY A 158 7.12 18.71 -3.30
N VAL A 159 7.20 17.63 -2.52
CA VAL A 159 8.47 17.04 -2.12
C VAL A 159 8.93 16.08 -3.21
N GLY A 160 10.21 16.15 -3.61
CA GLY A 160 10.85 15.22 -4.52
C GLY A 160 12.35 15.48 -4.59
N PHE A 161 13.15 14.44 -4.82
CA PHE A 161 14.61 14.52 -4.81
C PHE A 161 15.20 15.13 -6.09
N TYR A 162 14.56 14.89 -7.23
CA TYR A 162 15.01 15.38 -8.54
C TYR A 162 14.14 16.54 -9.05
N PHE A 163 12.82 16.41 -8.93
CA PHE A 163 11.84 17.42 -9.36
C PHE A 163 10.83 17.68 -8.25
N ARG A 164 10.23 18.88 -8.24
CA ARG A 164 9.08 19.18 -7.39
C ARG A 164 7.87 18.43 -7.90
N ASN A 165 7.36 17.48 -7.10
CA ASN A 165 6.19 16.68 -7.47
C ASN A 165 4.90 17.53 -7.42
N VAL A 166 4.53 18.09 -8.57
CA VAL A 166 3.26 18.80 -8.77
C VAL A 166 2.20 17.89 -9.40
N THR A 167 2.55 16.66 -9.74
CA THR A 167 1.64 15.65 -10.28
C THR A 167 1.61 14.37 -9.46
N GLU A 168 0.55 13.59 -9.61
CA GLU A 168 0.46 12.17 -9.27
C GLU A 168 -0.25 11.41 -10.40
N LEU A 169 -0.06 10.09 -10.47
CA LEU A 169 -0.62 9.26 -11.54
C LEU A 169 -1.73 8.35 -11.02
N ILE A 170 -2.77 8.18 -11.83
CA ILE A 170 -3.71 7.07 -11.75
C ILE A 170 -3.41 6.15 -12.92
N LEU A 171 -2.83 4.99 -12.68
CA LEU A 171 -2.64 4.00 -13.72
C LEU A 171 -3.96 3.33 -14.04
N PHE A 172 -4.27 3.17 -15.32
CA PHE A 172 -5.44 2.46 -15.82
C PHE A 172 -5.03 1.12 -16.42
N GLY A 173 -5.57 0.05 -15.86
CA GLY A 173 -5.38 -1.33 -16.31
C GLY A 173 -6.70 -2.05 -16.56
N THR A 174 -6.64 -3.07 -17.41
CA THR A 174 -7.81 -3.89 -17.77
C THR A 174 -7.51 -5.37 -17.59
N ARG A 175 -8.52 -6.14 -17.17
CA ARG A 175 -8.50 -7.61 -17.14
C ARG A 175 -9.64 -8.18 -17.99
N GLY A 176 -9.42 -9.35 -18.57
CA GLY A 176 -10.45 -10.10 -19.30
C GLY A 176 -10.62 -9.66 -20.75
N ARG A 177 -11.56 -10.32 -21.45
CA ARG A 177 -11.88 -10.00 -22.85
C ARG A 177 -12.85 -8.83 -22.90
N ASN A 178 -12.74 -8.00 -23.95
CA ASN A 178 -13.63 -6.87 -24.21
C ASN A 178 -13.74 -5.82 -23.09
N ALA A 179 -12.66 -5.65 -22.30
CA ALA A 179 -12.55 -4.61 -21.27
C ALA A 179 -12.26 -3.22 -21.87
N ARG A 180 -13.13 -2.75 -22.77
CA ARG A 180 -13.08 -1.36 -23.25
C ARG A 180 -13.80 -0.47 -22.25
N THR A 181 -13.35 0.79 -22.16
CA THR A 181 -14.12 1.84 -21.47
C THR A 181 -15.50 1.99 -22.11
N LEU A 182 -16.44 2.49 -21.30
CA LEU A 182 -17.74 2.95 -21.77
C LEU A 182 -17.57 4.13 -22.74
N ASP A 183 -18.61 4.48 -23.49
CA ASP A 183 -18.55 5.50 -24.54
C ASP A 183 -17.92 6.84 -24.11
N PRO A 184 -18.21 7.40 -22.91
CA PRO A 184 -17.56 8.63 -22.44
C PRO A 184 -16.03 8.54 -22.37
N GLY A 185 -15.48 7.34 -22.17
CA GLY A 185 -14.04 7.11 -22.12
C GLY A 185 -13.31 7.37 -23.43
N ARG A 186 -14.02 7.49 -24.57
CA ARG A 186 -13.41 7.84 -25.87
C ARG A 186 -13.04 9.31 -25.98
N THR A 187 -13.73 10.17 -25.24
CA THR A 187 -13.52 11.62 -25.24
C THR A 187 -12.90 12.13 -23.94
N GLN A 188 -12.86 11.29 -22.90
CA GLN A 188 -12.20 11.60 -21.64
C GLN A 188 -10.69 11.83 -21.85
N VAL A 189 -10.23 13.02 -21.49
CA VAL A 189 -8.79 13.34 -21.49
C VAL A 189 -8.09 12.70 -20.29
N ASN A 190 -6.81 12.40 -20.44
CA ASN A 190 -6.00 11.78 -19.41
C ASN A 190 -5.35 12.78 -18.44
N TYR A 191 -6.08 13.85 -18.11
CA TYR A 191 -5.58 14.95 -17.30
C TYR A 191 -6.66 15.47 -16.35
N LEU A 192 -6.27 15.69 -15.09
CA LEU A 192 -7.12 16.24 -14.04
C LEU A 192 -6.35 17.34 -13.32
N ALA A 193 -6.85 18.57 -13.30
CA ALA A 193 -6.22 19.68 -12.59
C ALA A 193 -7.11 20.19 -11.46
N THR A 194 -6.66 20.03 -10.22
CA THR A 194 -7.43 20.47 -9.05
C THR A 194 -6.52 21.02 -7.96
N ARG A 195 -7.09 21.84 -7.07
CA ARG A 195 -6.35 22.33 -5.90
C ARG A 195 -6.18 21.19 -4.91
N LYS A 196 -4.97 21.07 -4.36
CA LYS A 196 -4.69 20.13 -3.27
C LYS A 196 -5.55 20.48 -2.05
N ARG A 197 -6.15 19.46 -1.45
CA ARG A 197 -6.93 19.57 -0.21
C ARG A 197 -6.09 19.09 0.99
N GLU A 198 -6.68 18.43 1.97
CA GLU A 198 -5.97 17.88 3.12
C GLU A 198 -4.87 16.89 2.71
N HIS A 199 -3.91 16.64 3.60
CA HIS A 199 -2.76 15.80 3.28
C HIS A 199 -3.19 14.41 2.79
N SER A 200 -2.60 13.98 1.67
CA SER A 200 -2.89 12.69 1.02
C SER A 200 -4.33 12.48 0.55
N ARG A 201 -5.20 13.51 0.57
CA ARG A 201 -6.54 13.40 -0.02
C ARG A 201 -6.47 13.53 -1.54
N LYS A 202 -7.01 12.51 -2.22
CA LYS A 202 -7.17 12.46 -3.68
C LYS A 202 -8.39 13.30 -4.13
N PRO A 203 -8.41 13.79 -5.38
CA PRO A 203 -9.49 14.64 -5.88
C PRO A 203 -10.81 13.86 -6.05
N ASP A 204 -11.94 14.42 -5.58
CA ASP A 204 -13.26 13.79 -5.76
C ASP A 204 -13.69 13.74 -7.23
N GLU A 205 -13.10 14.57 -8.08
CA GLU A 205 -13.33 14.61 -9.52
C GLU A 205 -12.95 13.28 -10.19
N GLN A 206 -12.08 12.47 -9.57
CA GLN A 206 -11.72 11.13 -10.06
C GLN A 206 -12.95 10.21 -10.21
N TYR A 207 -13.93 10.34 -9.31
CA TYR A 207 -15.05 9.41 -9.27
C TYR A 207 -16.00 9.61 -10.44
N GLY A 208 -16.30 10.87 -10.80
CA GLY A 208 -17.12 11.16 -11.98
C GLY A 208 -16.48 10.66 -13.27
N ILE A 209 -15.15 10.73 -13.37
CA ILE A 209 -14.41 10.15 -14.49
C ILE A 209 -14.56 8.61 -14.49
N ILE A 210 -14.36 7.95 -13.34
CA ILE A 210 -14.44 6.49 -13.26
C ILE A 210 -15.86 5.99 -13.53
N GLU A 211 -16.87 6.57 -12.88
CA GLU A 211 -18.28 6.19 -13.00
C GLU A 211 -18.81 6.37 -14.43
N SER A 212 -18.36 7.42 -15.14
CA SER A 212 -18.75 7.64 -16.55
C SER A 212 -18.02 6.74 -17.54
N CYS A 213 -16.75 6.39 -17.25
CA CYS A 213 -15.90 5.66 -18.19
C CYS A 213 -15.89 4.14 -17.96
N SER A 214 -16.39 3.65 -16.83
CA SER A 214 -16.24 2.25 -16.42
C SER A 214 -17.50 1.68 -15.76
N PRO A 215 -17.79 0.39 -15.98
CA PRO A 215 -18.96 -0.26 -15.41
C PRO A 215 -18.79 -0.55 -13.91
N GLY A 216 -19.87 -0.42 -13.14
CA GLY A 216 -19.95 -0.99 -11.80
C GLY A 216 -20.21 -2.51 -11.82
N PRO A 217 -20.26 -3.19 -10.65
CA PRO A 217 -20.10 -2.64 -9.30
C PRO A 217 -18.69 -2.09 -9.02
N TYR A 218 -18.61 -1.05 -8.17
CA TYR A 218 -17.37 -0.34 -7.85
C TYR A 218 -16.81 -0.70 -6.47
N LEU A 219 -15.50 -0.93 -6.40
CA LEU A 219 -14.74 -1.11 -5.16
C LEU A 219 -13.70 0.00 -5.02
N GLU A 220 -13.70 0.69 -3.89
CA GLU A 220 -12.62 1.56 -3.44
C GLU A 220 -11.79 0.83 -2.39
N MET A 221 -10.51 0.61 -2.67
CA MET A 221 -9.56 0.01 -1.74
C MET A 221 -8.69 1.09 -1.09
N PHE A 222 -8.46 0.92 0.21
CA PHE A 222 -7.77 1.89 1.08
C PHE A 222 -8.50 3.23 1.19
N GLY A 223 -9.81 3.22 0.95
CA GLY A 223 -10.65 4.41 1.06
C GLY A 223 -10.83 4.85 2.52
N ARG A 224 -11.28 6.09 2.68
CA ARG A 224 -11.67 6.68 3.97
C ARG A 224 -13.12 7.14 3.86
N GLY A 225 -13.94 6.78 4.84
CA GLY A 225 -15.38 7.06 4.81
C GLY A 225 -16.15 6.19 3.84
N VAL A 226 -17.37 6.63 3.49
CA VAL A 226 -18.30 5.91 2.60
C VAL A 226 -18.69 6.78 1.40
N ARG A 227 -18.89 6.14 0.24
CA ARG A 227 -19.39 6.79 -0.97
C ARG A 227 -20.57 6.01 -1.54
N LYS A 228 -21.66 6.71 -1.83
CA LYS A 228 -22.85 6.12 -2.45
C LYS A 228 -22.47 5.42 -3.76
N GLY A 229 -22.89 4.17 -3.91
CA GLY A 229 -22.61 3.37 -5.11
C GLY A 229 -21.24 2.66 -5.11
N TRP A 230 -20.40 2.89 -4.09
CA TRP A 230 -19.10 2.25 -3.94
C TRP A 230 -19.07 1.36 -2.70
N ALA A 231 -18.48 0.18 -2.85
CA ALA A 231 -18.02 -0.59 -1.70
C ALA A 231 -16.66 -0.03 -1.29
N THR A 232 -16.52 0.49 -0.07
CA THR A 232 -15.24 1.03 0.43
C THR A 232 -14.62 0.08 1.42
N TRP A 233 -13.39 -0.37 1.13
CA TRP A 233 -12.59 -1.23 1.99
C TRP A 233 -11.35 -0.47 2.47
N GLY A 234 -11.11 -0.43 3.78
CA GLY A 234 -9.94 0.21 4.37
C GLY A 234 -10.06 0.35 5.90
N ASN A 235 -8.93 0.54 6.58
CA ASN A 235 -8.86 0.63 8.05
C ASN A 235 -9.62 1.82 8.67
N GLN A 236 -10.13 2.74 7.83
CA GLN A 236 -10.90 3.93 8.23
C GLN A 236 -12.18 4.06 7.39
N ALA A 237 -12.70 2.94 6.88
CA ALA A 237 -13.93 2.89 6.08
C ALA A 237 -15.17 2.83 7.00
N ASP A 238 -15.35 3.84 7.85
CA ASP A 238 -16.51 3.99 8.72
C ASP A 238 -17.16 5.38 8.57
N GLU A 239 -18.44 5.50 8.95
CA GLU A 239 -19.21 6.76 8.91
C GLU A 239 -18.72 7.79 9.94
N SER A 240 -17.88 7.39 10.90
CA SER A 240 -17.38 8.21 12.00
C SER A 240 -16.05 8.91 11.71
N TYR A 241 -15.50 8.80 10.50
CA TYR A 241 -14.22 9.43 10.18
C TYR A 241 -14.27 10.96 10.29
N GLU A 242 -13.63 11.46 11.34
CA GLU A 242 -13.25 12.85 11.52
C GLU A 242 -11.73 12.96 11.60
N PRO A 243 -11.08 13.91 10.90
CA PRO A 243 -9.65 14.14 11.04
C PRO A 243 -9.29 14.47 12.50
N THR A 244 -8.43 13.69 13.13
CA THR A 244 -8.04 13.85 14.56
C THR A 244 -6.94 14.91 14.78
N TRP A 245 -6.73 15.82 13.83
CA TRP A 245 -5.71 16.86 13.89
C TRP A 245 -6.21 18.16 13.25
N ASP A 246 -5.60 19.30 13.60
CA ASP A 246 -5.95 20.60 13.04
C ASP A 246 -5.92 20.58 11.50
N THR A 247 -7.11 20.56 10.90
CA THR A 247 -7.32 20.65 9.46
C THR A 247 -7.47 22.10 9.02
N TYR A 248 -7.08 22.40 7.78
CA TYR A 248 -7.40 23.68 7.16
C TYR A 248 -8.92 23.82 6.94
N ALA A 249 -9.40 25.06 6.81
CA ALA A 249 -10.81 25.47 6.71
C ALA A 249 -11.68 24.81 5.61
N HIS A 250 -11.13 23.89 4.81
CA HIS A 250 -11.87 23.06 3.87
C HIS A 250 -11.63 21.61 4.25
N ASN A 251 -12.40 21.12 5.22
CA ASN A 251 -12.33 19.73 5.65
C ASN A 251 -13.61 18.96 5.29
N SER A 252 -13.56 17.63 5.37
CA SER A 252 -14.73 16.78 5.12
C SER A 252 -15.95 17.10 6.01
N ALA A 253 -15.74 17.72 7.18
CA ALA A 253 -16.84 18.17 8.03
C ALA A 253 -17.57 19.39 7.46
N THR A 254 -16.89 20.28 6.73
CA THR A 254 -17.53 21.42 6.05
C THR A 254 -18.53 20.96 4.98
N THR A 255 -18.21 19.90 4.22
CA THR A 255 -19.14 19.32 3.23
C THR A 255 -20.35 18.60 3.84
N ARG A 256 -20.33 18.24 5.14
CA ARG A 256 -21.54 17.73 5.83
C ARG A 256 -22.53 18.84 6.16
N ALA A 257 -22.04 20.04 6.45
CA ALA A 257 -22.89 21.20 6.74
C ALA A 257 -23.60 21.70 5.47
N ASP A 258 -22.89 21.77 4.34
CA ASP A 258 -23.46 22.27 3.07
C ASP A 258 -24.39 21.27 2.35
N ALA A 259 -24.40 19.99 2.78
CA ALA A 259 -25.28 18.96 2.23
C ALA A 259 -26.54 18.71 3.08
N ALA A 260 -26.66 19.39 4.22
CA ALA A 260 -27.76 19.29 5.16
C ALA A 260 -28.67 20.54 5.17
N GLU A 261 -28.48 21.44 4.20
CA GLU A 261 -29.31 22.64 3.96
C GLU A 261 -30.11 22.53 2.66
#